data_AF-A0A7U8C130-F1
#
_entry.id   AF-A0A7U8C130-F1
#
_cell.length_a   1.000
_cell.length_b   1.000
_cell.length_c   1.000
_cell.angle_alpha   90.00
_cell.angle_beta   90.00
_cell.angle_gamma   90.00
#
_symmetry.space_group_name_H-M   'P 1'
#
loop_
_entity.id
_entity.type
_entity.pdbx_description
1 polymer ?
#
loop_
_entity_poly.entity_id
_entity_poly.type
_entity_poly.pdbx_seq_one_letter_code
_entity_poly.pdbx_strand_id
1 'polypeptide(L)' 'MGPAISMNNLSLAIGGNQILAPLSAELEAGQLHLLIGPNGAGKTSLLKSMLGLTP' A
#
# COMPACT_ATOMS: atom_id res chain seq x y z
N MET A 1 -16.99 15.20 -5.44
CA MET A 1 -15.73 14.75 -4.81
C MET A 1 -15.77 13.23 -4.79
N GLY A 2 -14.82 12.56 -5.45
CA GLY A 2 -14.76 11.09 -5.44
C GLY A 2 -14.15 10.56 -4.12
N PRO A 3 -14.01 9.23 -3.98
CA PRO A 3 -13.34 8.65 -2.82
C PRO A 3 -11.84 8.96 -2.85
N ALA A 4 -11.29 9.36 -1.71
CA ALA A 4 -9.86 9.42 -1.45
C ALA A 4 -9.42 8.20 -0.62
N ILE A 5 -8.13 7.87 -0.65
CA ILE A 5 -7.56 6.78 0.14
C ILE A 5 -6.52 7.35 1.09
N SER A 6 -6.71 7.15 2.38
CA SER A 6 -5.73 7.51 3.42
C SER A 6 -5.11 6.24 3.99
N MET A 7 -3.78 6.18 4.01
CA MET A 7 -3.01 5.15 4.67
C MET A 7 -2.24 5.79 5.83
N ASN A 8 -2.43 5.26 7.03
CA ASN A 8 -1.75 5.71 8.22
C ASN A 8 -0.95 4.56 8.81
N ASN A 9 0.38 4.65 8.70
CA ASN A 9 1.32 3.66 9.23
C ASN A 9 1.02 2.22 8.76
N LEU A 10 0.61 2.07 7.49
CA LEU A 10 0.37 0.78 6.88
C LEU A 10 1.69 0.01 6.81
N SER A 11 1.68 -1.22 7.33
CA SER A 11 2.84 -2.11 7.30
C SER A 11 2.37 -3.55 7.09
N LEU A 12 3.28 -4.40 6.65
CA LEU A 12 2.99 -5.82 6.43
C LEU A 12 4.22 -6.65 6.76
N ALA A 13 4.05 -7.63 7.62
CA ALA A 13 5.04 -8.67 7.90
C ALA A 13 4.39 -10.04 7.71
N ILE A 14 5.09 -10.94 7.00
CA ILE A 14 4.63 -12.31 6.76
C ILE A 14 5.74 -13.26 7.18
N GLY A 15 5.43 -14.19 8.09
CA GLY A 15 6.40 -15.18 8.56
C GLY A 15 7.65 -14.57 9.20
N GLY A 16 7.51 -13.43 9.88
CA GLY A 16 8.63 -12.70 10.51
C GLY A 16 9.43 -11.80 9.55
N ASN A 17 9.19 -11.86 8.24
CA ASN A 17 9.84 -10.98 7.28
C ASN A 17 9.01 -9.72 7.04
N GLN A 18 9.64 -8.55 7.20
CA GLN A 18 9.01 -7.27 6.88
C GLN A 18 8.94 -7.08 5.36
N ILE A 19 7.72 -7.07 4.82
CA ILE A 19 7.45 -6.92 3.38
C ILE A 19 7.21 -5.46 3.03
N LEU A 20 6.48 -4.75 3.88
CA LEU A 20 6.27 -3.31 3.78
C LEU A 20 6.80 -2.65 5.06
N ALA A 21 7.77 -1.77 4.91
CA ALA A 21 8.10 -0.83 5.98
C ALA A 21 6.88 0.07 6.25
N PRO A 22 6.71 0.57 7.48
CA PRO A 22 5.56 1.40 7.80
C PRO A 22 5.54 2.64 6.90
N LEU A 23 4.40 2.86 6.24
CA LEU A 23 4.22 3.97 5.32
C LEU A 23 2.88 4.67 5.57
N SER A 24 2.89 5.98 5.37
CA SER A 24 1.68 6.80 5.35
C SER A 24 1.60 7.56 4.04
N ALA A 25 0.42 7.63 3.45
CA ALA A 25 0.18 8.35 2.21
C ALA A 25 -1.31 8.67 2.04
N GLU A 26 -1.57 9.78 1.35
CA GLU A 26 -2.91 10.24 0.96
C GLU A 26 -3.00 10.16 -0.57
N LEU A 27 -4.02 9.49 -1.09
CA LEU A 27 -4.32 9.42 -2.52
C LEU A 27 -5.61 10.19 -2.78
N GLU A 28 -5.48 11.34 -3.43
CA GLU A 28 -6.61 12.21 -3.72
C GLU A 28 -7.54 11.62 -4.79
N ALA A 29 -8.82 11.93 -4.65
CA ALA A 29 -9.85 11.55 -5.60
C ALA A 29 -9.66 12.25 -6.96
N GLY A 30 -9.90 11.52 -8.06
CA GLY A 30 -9.83 12.07 -9.41
C GLY A 30 -8.40 12.23 -9.97
N GLN A 31 -7.40 11.71 -9.27
CA GLN A 31 -6.02 11.68 -9.74
C GLN A 31 -5.60 10.28 -10.23
N LEU A 32 -4.67 10.26 -11.19
CA LEU A 32 -3.97 9.03 -11.61
C LEU A 32 -2.74 8.83 -10.72
N HIS A 33 -2.77 7.77 -9.91
CA HIS A 33 -1.66 7.39 -9.04
C HIS A 33 -0.87 6.23 -9.65
N LEU A 34 0.47 6.31 -9.62
CA LEU A 34 1.35 5.28 -10.16
C LEU A 34 2.24 4.69 -9.05
N LEU A 35 2.19 3.37 -8.90
CA LEU A 35 3.04 2.63 -7.98
C LEU A 35 4.21 1.99 -8.74
N ILE A 36 5.42 2.51 -8.53
CA ILE A 36 6.65 2.06 -9.20
C ILE A 36 7.64 1.43 -8.24
N GLY A 37 8.51 0.56 -8.76
CA GLY A 37 9.59 -0.06 -8.00
C GLY A 37 10.02 -1.40 -8.62
N PRO A 38 11.19 -1.94 -8.22
CA PRO A 38 11.70 -3.20 -8.75
C PRO A 38 10.83 -4.41 -8.38
N ASN A 39 11.10 -5.55 -9.01
CA ASN A 39 10.47 -6.82 -8.62
C ASN A 39 10.82 -7.16 -7.17
N GLY A 40 9.84 -7.63 -6.40
CA GLY A 40 9.99 -7.90 -4.98
C GLY A 40 9.84 -6.69 -4.04
N ALA A 41 9.72 -5.46 -4.55
CA ALA A 41 9.59 -4.24 -3.72
C ALA A 41 8.27 -4.10 -2.93
N GLY A 42 7.41 -5.13 -2.89
CA GLY A 42 6.16 -5.10 -2.12
C GLY A 42 4.96 -4.46 -2.82
N LYS A 43 5.02 -4.09 -4.10
CA LYS A 43 3.92 -3.41 -4.81
C LYS A 43 2.56 -4.14 -4.75
N THR A 44 2.55 -5.43 -5.12
CA THR A 44 1.33 -6.26 -5.04
C THR A 44 0.88 -6.43 -3.59
N SER A 45 1.82 -6.51 -2.65
CA SER A 45 1.51 -6.60 -1.23
C SER A 45 0.86 -5.33 -0.71
N LEU A 46 1.33 -4.15 -1.12
CA LEU A 46 0.72 -2.85 -0.81
C LEU A 46 -0.72 -2.79 -1.32
N LEU A 47 -0.94 -3.09 -2.61
CA LEU A 47 -2.29 -3.10 -3.19
C LEU A 47 -3.24 -4.07 -2.48
N LYS A 48 -2.77 -5.28 -2.14
CA LYS A 48 -3.59 -6.24 -1.38
C LYS A 48 -3.88 -5.74 0.03
N SER A 49 -2.90 -5.12 0.71
CA SER A 49 -3.08 -4.59 2.06
C SER A 49 -4.09 -3.45 2.08
N MET A 50 -4.04 -2.54 1.10
CA MET A 50 -5.02 -1.47 0.92
C MET A 50 -6.45 -2.00 0.71
N LEU A 51 -6.60 -3.16 0.09
CA LEU A 51 -7.88 -3.81 -0.17
C LEU A 51 -8.35 -4.75 0.95
N GLY A 52 -7.58 -4.88 2.05
CA GLY A 52 -7.87 -5.84 3.12
C GLY A 52 -7.75 -7.30 2.69
N LEU A 53 -6.92 -7.59 1.67
CA LEU A 53 -6.69 -8.92 1.10
C LEU A 53 -5.39 -9.57 1.61
N THR A 54 -4.80 -9.03 2.67
CA THR A 54 -3.65 -9.61 3.38
C THR A 54 -4.06 -10.03 4.78
N PRO A 55 -3.37 -11.04 5.37
CA PRO A 55 -3.59 -11.45 6.76
C PRO A 55 -3.24 -10.37 7.77
#